data_AF-A0A7D3VVX1-F1
#
_entry.id   AF-A0A7D3VVX1-F1
#
_cell.length_a   1.000
_cell.length_b   1.000
_cell.length_c   1.000
_cell.angle_alpha   90.00
_cell.angle_beta   90.00
_cell.angle_gamma   90.00
#
_symmetry.space_group_name_H-M   'P 1'
#
loop_
_entity.id
_entity.type
_entity.pdbx_description
1 polymer ?
#
loop_
_entity_poly.entity_id
_entity_poly.type
_entity_poly.pdbx_seq_one_letter_code
_entity_poly.pdbx_strand_id
1 'polypeptide(L)'
;MQEPAGKDGGDPDLARDHLANERTFLAWMRTAAGVMVLGLAVAKLVEDGRGRAVAAGIVLVVTGVAGMAYAAVRYRAGAAAIEGRRPSPAGRTAGPLAAGGVLVAAVAAALALLLW
;
A
#
# COMPACT_ATOMS: atom_id res chain seq x y z
N MET A 1 -4.72 32.90 38.65
CA MET A 1 -3.71 31.84 38.85
C MET A 1 -4.23 30.62 38.10
N GLN A 2 -3.97 30.55 36.80
CA GLN A 2 -4.34 29.38 35.97
C GLN A 2 -3.20 28.38 36.10
N GLU A 3 -3.49 27.18 36.57
CA GLU A 3 -2.50 26.12 36.74
C GLU A 3 -1.87 25.76 35.39
N PRO A 4 -0.53 25.64 35.29
CA PRO A 4 0.12 25.21 34.07
C PRO A 4 -0.22 23.75 33.76
N ALA A 5 -0.60 23.53 32.51
CA ALA A 5 -1.00 22.26 31.92
C ALA A 5 0.03 21.14 32.14
N GLY A 6 -0.28 20.21 33.04
CA GLY A 6 0.26 18.85 33.02
C GLY A 6 -0.71 17.95 32.25
N LYS A 7 -0.37 17.63 31.00
CA LYS A 7 -1.02 16.55 30.24
C LYS A 7 0.05 15.54 29.89
N ASP A 8 0.60 14.94 30.94
CA ASP A 8 1.72 14.01 30.88
C ASP A 8 1.20 12.56 30.79
N GLY A 9 0.07 12.39 30.12
CA GLY A 9 -0.53 11.11 29.74
C GLY A 9 -1.01 11.25 28.31
N GLY A 10 -0.29 10.62 27.37
CA GLY A 10 -0.49 10.78 25.93
C GLY A 10 -1.97 10.69 25.54
N ASP A 11 -2.44 11.68 24.79
CA ASP A 11 -3.81 11.80 24.32
C ASP A 11 -4.27 10.45 23.70
N PRO A 12 -5.22 9.73 24.33
CA PRO A 12 -5.60 8.38 23.91
C PRO A 12 -6.12 8.32 22.47
N ASP A 13 -6.62 9.45 21.94
CA ASP A 13 -7.03 9.56 20.55
C ASP A 13 -5.82 9.52 19.58
N LEU A 14 -4.69 10.12 19.94
CA LEU A 14 -3.45 10.07 19.14
C LEU A 14 -2.88 8.64 19.06
N ALA A 15 -2.86 7.93 20.19
CA ALA A 15 -2.40 6.54 20.23
C ALA A 15 -3.28 5.62 19.37
N ARG A 16 -4.60 5.81 19.41
CA ARG A 16 -5.57 5.06 18.59
C ARG A 16 -5.38 5.34 17.09
N ASP A 17 -5.17 6.60 16.72
CA ASP A 17 -4.98 6.99 15.32
C ASP A 17 -3.67 6.44 14.75
N HIS A 18 -2.59 6.41 15.54
CA HIS A 18 -1.34 5.74 15.16
C HIS A 18 -1.55 4.25 14.88
N LEU A 19 -2.21 3.52 15.80
CA LEU A 19 -2.49 2.09 15.63
C LEU A 19 -3.41 1.83 14.42
N ALA A 20 -4.33 2.74 14.09
CA ALA A 20 -5.17 2.63 12.90
C ALA A 20 -4.36 2.80 11.59
N ASN A 21 -3.41 3.74 11.56
CA ASN A 21 -2.54 3.95 10.42
C ASN A 21 -1.58 2.78 10.20
N GLU A 22 -1.01 2.23 11.28
CA GLU A 22 -0.17 1.02 11.22
C GLU A 22 -0.93 -0.19 10.68
N ARG A 23 -2.16 -0.44 11.16
CA ARG A 23 -3.00 -1.54 10.63
C ARG A 23 -3.26 -1.39 9.14
N THR A 24 -3.51 -0.16 8.68
CA THR A 24 -3.68 0.12 7.26
C THR A 24 -2.39 -0.19 6.51
N PHE A 25 -1.26 0.39 6.94
CA PHE A 25 0.06 0.14 6.35
C PHE A 25 0.42 -1.36 6.24
N LEU A 26 0.22 -2.13 7.31
CA LEU A 26 0.44 -3.58 7.31
C LEU A 26 -0.49 -4.31 6.34
N ALA A 27 -1.75 -3.87 6.21
CA ALA A 27 -2.66 -4.43 5.21
C ALA A 27 -2.18 -4.17 3.78
N TRP A 28 -1.68 -2.96 3.47
CA TRP A 28 -1.10 -2.63 2.17
C TRP A 28 0.18 -3.42 1.86
N MET A 29 1.06 -3.60 2.86
CA MET A 29 2.24 -4.44 2.67
C MET A 29 1.88 -5.89 2.38
N ARG A 30 0.86 -6.41 3.07
CA ARG A 30 0.38 -7.78 2.86
C ARG A 30 -0.19 -8.00 1.46
N THR A 31 -1.01 -7.07 0.96
CA THR A 31 -1.52 -7.18 -0.42
C THR A 31 -0.39 -7.10 -1.44
N ALA A 32 0.55 -6.15 -1.27
CA ALA A 32 1.74 -6.05 -2.11
C ALA A 32 2.57 -7.34 -2.13
N ALA A 33 2.82 -7.93 -0.95
CA ALA A 33 3.54 -9.20 -0.83
C ALA A 33 2.82 -10.35 -1.53
N GLY A 34 1.50 -10.47 -1.34
CA GLY A 34 0.69 -11.50 -2.01
C GLY A 34 0.74 -11.37 -3.54
N VAL A 35 0.71 -10.16 -4.06
CA VAL A 35 0.81 -9.88 -5.50
C VAL A 35 2.19 -10.26 -6.05
N MET A 36 3.27 -9.98 -5.32
CA MET A 36 4.62 -10.41 -5.71
C MET A 36 4.76 -11.94 -5.72
N VAL A 37 4.25 -12.62 -4.69
CA VAL A 37 4.25 -14.09 -4.61
C VAL A 37 3.46 -14.68 -5.77
N LEU A 38 2.29 -14.13 -6.08
CA LEU A 38 1.50 -14.56 -7.24
C LEU A 38 2.26 -14.36 -8.55
N GLY A 39 2.91 -13.22 -8.74
CA GLY A 39 3.73 -12.96 -9.92
C GLY A 39 4.88 -13.96 -10.08
N LEU A 40 5.57 -14.28 -8.99
CA LEU A 40 6.62 -15.29 -8.99
C LEU A 40 6.06 -16.69 -9.30
N ALA A 41 4.91 -17.05 -8.73
CA ALA A 41 4.24 -18.31 -9.00
C ALA A 41 3.85 -18.43 -10.48
N VAL A 42 3.27 -17.38 -11.07
CA VAL A 42 2.93 -17.35 -12.50
C VAL A 42 4.18 -17.53 -13.37
N ALA A 43 5.26 -16.80 -13.09
CA ALA A 43 6.50 -16.88 -13.87
C ALA A 43 7.20 -18.25 -13.78
N LYS A 44 6.93 -19.04 -12.72
CA LYS A 44 7.63 -20.30 -12.45
C LYS A 44 6.79 -21.54 -12.75
N LEU A 45 5.48 -21.50 -12.54
CA LEU A 45 4.60 -22.65 -12.61
C LEU A 45 3.87 -22.77 -13.95
N VAL A 46 3.77 -21.69 -14.73
CA VAL A 46 3.13 -21.73 -16.05
C VAL A 46 4.17 -22.07 -17.10
N GLU A 47 4.04 -23.25 -17.70
CA GLU A 47 4.95 -23.78 -18.71
C GLU A 47 4.52 -23.41 -20.13
N ASP A 48 3.20 -23.43 -20.40
CA ASP A 48 2.62 -23.04 -21.68
C ASP A 48 2.80 -21.53 -21.92
N GLY A 49 3.47 -21.17 -23.02
CA GLY A 49 3.73 -19.75 -23.32
C GLY A 49 4.69 -19.09 -22.31
N ARG A 50 5.72 -19.81 -21.85
CA ARG A 50 6.70 -19.37 -20.85
C ARG A 50 7.18 -17.91 -20.96
N GLY A 51 7.38 -17.38 -22.16
CA GLY A 51 7.73 -15.96 -22.34
C GLY A 51 6.66 -15.00 -21.81
N ARG A 52 5.38 -15.30 -22.09
CA ARG A 52 4.22 -14.53 -21.61
C ARG A 52 4.00 -14.71 -20.12
N ALA A 53 4.18 -15.93 -19.61
CA ALA A 53 4.12 -16.21 -18.17
C ALA A 53 5.16 -15.41 -17.38
N VAL A 54 6.41 -15.36 -17.88
CA VAL A 54 7.46 -14.53 -17.27
C VAL A 54 7.09 -13.04 -17.34
N ALA A 55 6.59 -12.55 -18.47
CA ALA A 55 6.15 -11.16 -18.61
C ALA A 55 5.01 -10.81 -17.63
N ALA A 56 3.98 -11.65 -17.55
CA ALA A 56 2.87 -11.49 -16.60
C ALA A 56 3.36 -11.50 -15.15
N GLY A 57 4.27 -12.41 -14.81
CA GLY A 57 4.89 -12.46 -13.49
C GLY A 57 5.70 -11.22 -13.15
N ILE A 58 6.48 -10.68 -14.10
CA ILE A 58 7.22 -9.42 -13.92
C ILE A 58 6.26 -8.26 -13.66
N VAL A 59 5.17 -8.14 -14.43
CA VAL A 59 4.15 -7.10 -14.23
C VAL A 59 3.58 -7.16 -12.82
N LEU A 60 3.23 -8.35 -12.33
CA LEU A 60 2.71 -8.55 -10.98
C LEU A 60 3.76 -8.20 -9.90
N VAL A 61 4.99 -8.67 -10.04
CA VAL A 61 6.07 -8.36 -9.08
C VAL A 61 6.36 -6.86 -9.01
N VAL A 62 6.52 -6.20 -10.16
CA VAL A 62 6.75 -4.74 -10.23
C VAL A 62 5.60 -3.97 -9.60
N THR A 63 4.36 -4.40 -9.85
CA THR A 63 3.16 -3.80 -9.23
C THR A 63 3.17 -3.96 -7.72
N GLY A 64 3.54 -5.14 -7.21
CA GLY A 64 3.69 -5.38 -5.78
C GLY A 64 4.76 -4.50 -5.13
N VAL A 65 5.93 -4.37 -5.77
CA VAL A 65 7.00 -3.46 -5.32
C VAL A 65 6.52 -2.01 -5.29
N ALA A 66 5.84 -1.55 -6.33
CA ALA A 66 5.26 -0.21 -6.38
C ALA A 66 4.21 0.01 -5.28
N GLY A 67 3.36 -0.99 -5.01
CA GLY A 67 2.39 -0.96 -3.92
C GLY A 67 3.04 -0.84 -2.53
N MET A 68 4.16 -1.54 -2.32
CA MET A 68 4.93 -1.47 -1.07
C MET A 68 5.57 -0.08 -0.90
N ALA A 69 6.16 0.46 -1.96
CA ALA A 69 6.72 1.81 -1.97
C ALA A 69 5.64 2.88 -1.69
N TYR A 70 4.47 2.75 -2.32
CA TYR A 70 3.32 3.63 -2.07
C TYR A 70 2.88 3.57 -0.60
N ALA A 71 2.77 2.37 -0.02
CA ALA A 71 2.42 2.19 1.39
C ALA A 71 3.42 2.90 2.32
N ALA A 72 4.72 2.78 2.06
CA ALA A 72 5.78 3.42 2.84
C ALA A 72 5.73 4.95 2.74
N VAL A 73 5.57 5.50 1.53
CA VAL A 73 5.43 6.96 1.32
C VAL A 73 4.18 7.48 2.02
N ARG A 74 3.05 6.76 1.92
CA ARG A 74 1.79 7.11 2.57
C ARG A 74 1.92 7.15 4.09
N TYR A 75 2.58 6.15 4.67
CA TYR A 75 2.83 6.08 6.12
C TYR A 75 3.68 7.27 6.58
N ARG A 76 4.79 7.56 5.88
CA ARG A 76 5.66 8.70 6.20
C ARG A 76 4.95 10.05 6.08
N ALA A 77 4.13 10.24 5.04
CA ALA A 77 3.33 11.45 4.87
C ALA A 77 2.27 11.61 5.97
N GLY A 78 1.70 10.52 6.47
CA GLY A 78 0.80 10.51 7.62
C GLY A 78 1.51 10.89 8.93
N ALA A 79 2.67 10.29 9.19
CA ALA A 79 3.48 10.58 10.37
C ALA A 79 3.90 12.06 10.44
N ALA A 80 4.36 12.64 9.31
CA ALA A 80 4.76 14.05 9.24
C ALA A 80 3.60 15.04 9.48
N ALA A 81 2.36 14.65 9.17
CA ALA A 81 1.18 15.50 9.39
C ALA A 81 0.75 15.57 10.86
N ILE A 82 0.98 14.49 11.62
CA ILE A 82 0.65 14.39 13.05
C ILE A 82 1.61 15.25 13.87
N GLU A 83 2.91 15.20 13.56
CA GLU A 83 3.94 16.03 14.22
C GLU A 83 3.72 17.54 14.01
N GLY A 84 3.16 17.94 12.86
CA GLY A 84 3.07 19.34 12.45
C GLY A 84 1.78 20.09 12.81
N ARG A 85 0.77 19.46 13.43
CA ARG A 85 -0.58 20.03 13.66
C ARG A 85 -1.20 20.71 12.42
N ARG A 86 -0.86 20.28 11.19
CA ARG A 86 -1.41 20.87 9.98
C ARG A 86 -2.68 20.11 9.56
N PRO A 87 -3.84 20.78 9.41
CA PRO A 87 -5.03 20.16 8.84
C PRO A 87 -4.70 19.75 7.40
N SER A 88 -4.59 18.45 7.15
CA SER A 88 -4.32 17.96 5.80
C SER A 88 -5.61 18.06 4.95
N PRO A 89 -5.63 18.89 3.89
CA PRO A 89 -6.81 19.15 3.08
C PRO A 89 -7.25 17.90 2.31
N ALA A 90 -8.57 17.77 2.15
CA ALA A 90 -9.45 16.92 1.33
C ALA A 90 -8.95 15.85 0.32
N GLY A 91 -7.66 15.64 0.05
CA GLY A 91 -7.15 14.67 -0.94
C GLY A 91 -6.94 13.22 -0.44
N ARG A 92 -7.45 12.88 0.76
CA ARG A 92 -7.03 11.68 1.51
C ARG A 92 -7.57 10.34 0.96
N THR A 93 -8.63 10.38 0.13
CA THR A 93 -9.29 9.19 -0.46
C THR A 93 -8.81 8.85 -1.88
N ALA A 94 -8.25 9.81 -2.61
CA ALA A 94 -7.80 9.60 -3.99
C ALA A 94 -6.64 8.60 -4.07
N GLY A 95 -5.73 8.63 -3.10
CA GLY A 95 -4.57 7.73 -3.06
C GLY A 95 -4.95 6.24 -3.01
N PRO A 96 -5.72 5.78 -2.00
CA PRO A 96 -6.17 4.39 -1.91
C PRO A 96 -6.91 3.90 -3.15
N LEU A 97 -7.78 4.73 -3.74
CA LEU A 97 -8.52 4.38 -4.95
C LEU A 97 -7.60 4.23 -6.16
N ALA A 98 -6.66 5.17 -6.35
CA ALA A 98 -5.68 5.09 -7.44
C ALA A 98 -4.82 3.82 -7.34
N ALA A 99 -4.33 3.49 -6.13
CA ALA A 99 -3.51 2.30 -5.93
C ALA A 99 -4.31 1.00 -6.14
N GLY A 100 -5.59 0.97 -5.74
CA GLY A 100 -6.50 -0.13 -6.07
C GLY A 100 -6.72 -0.27 -7.58
N GLY A 101 -6.90 0.84 -8.29
CA GLY A 101 -7.02 0.86 -9.76
C GLY A 101 -5.77 0.33 -10.47
N VAL A 102 -4.57 0.73 -10.02
CA VAL A 102 -3.30 0.21 -10.55
C VAL A 102 -3.19 -1.30 -10.36
N LEU A 103 -3.58 -1.82 -9.19
CA LEU A 103 -3.58 -3.26 -8.94
C LEU A 103 -4.54 -4.01 -9.89
N VAL A 104 -5.76 -3.52 -10.06
CA VAL A 104 -6.75 -4.13 -10.98
C VAL A 104 -6.23 -4.12 -12.42
N ALA A 105 -5.66 -3.00 -12.87
CA ALA A 105 -5.09 -2.88 -14.20
C ALA A 105 -3.92 -3.86 -14.41
N ALA A 106 -3.04 -4.01 -13.42
CA ALA A 106 -1.92 -4.95 -13.49
C ALA A 106 -2.38 -6.41 -13.57
N VAL A 107 -3.39 -6.79 -12.77
CA VAL A 107 -3.98 -8.13 -12.83
C VAL A 107 -4.64 -8.37 -14.19
N ALA A 108 -5.40 -7.40 -14.71
CA ALA A 108 -6.02 -7.51 -16.03
C ALA A 108 -4.97 -7.66 -17.15
N ALA A 109 -3.88 -6.89 -17.10
CA ALA A 109 -2.77 -7.01 -18.05
C ALA A 109 -2.08 -8.38 -17.96
N ALA A 110 -1.84 -8.88 -16.75
CA ALA A 110 -1.26 -10.21 -16.55
C ALA A 110 -2.17 -11.31 -17.12
N LEU A 111 -3.48 -11.23 -16.89
CA LEU A 111 -4.46 -12.17 -17.46
C LEU A 111 -4.51 -12.07 -18.99
N ALA A 112 -4.51 -10.87 -19.55
CA ALA A 112 -4.49 -10.68 -21.00
C ALA A 112 -3.24 -11.30 -21.65
N LEU A 113 -2.07 -11.19 -21.01
CA LEU A 113 -0.83 -11.83 -21.46
C LEU A 113 -0.91 -13.36 -21.41
N LEU A 114 -1.63 -13.93 -20.45
CA LEU A 114 -1.75 -15.39 -20.29
C LEU A 114 -2.80 -16.01 -21.22
N LEU A 115 -3.86 -15.28 -21.54
CA LEU A 115 -4.99 -15.78 -22.34
C LEU A 115 -4.80 -15.66 -23.85
N TRP A 116 -3.82 -14.89 -24.30
CA TRP A 116 -3.54 -14.61 -25.71
C TRP A 116 -2.19 -15.20 -26.10
#